data_AF-A0A5E4L546-F1
#
_entry.id   AF-A0A5E4L546-F1
#
_cell.length_a   1.000
_cell.length_b   1.000
_cell.length_c   1.000
_cell.angle_alpha   90.00
_cell.angle_beta   90.00
_cell.angle_gamma   90.00
#
_symmetry.space_group_name_H-M   'P 1'
#
loop_
_entity.id
_entity.type
_entity.pdbx_description
1 polymer ?
#
loop_
_entity_poly.entity_id
_entity_poly.type
_entity_poly.pdbx_seq_one_letter_code
_entity_poly.pdbx_strand_id
1 'polypeptide(L)' 'MNIQINKGTLEKTTKCNKDFSCLSGKMNELCKVELNVEDKIHFVNCVTTEPCNYKMPFGYSFVCQCPVRKELFNRYKI' A
#
# COMPACT_ATOMS: atom_id res chain seq x y z
N MET A 1 -17.49 -2.31 5.03
CA MET A 1 -16.90 -2.59 3.70
C MET A 1 -16.20 -3.93 3.80
N ASN A 2 -16.48 -4.90 2.92
CA ASN A 2 -15.85 -6.22 3.00
C ASN A 2 -14.66 -6.28 2.03
N ILE A 3 -13.46 -6.01 2.54
CA ILE A 3 -12.23 -5.98 1.74
C ILE A 3 -11.69 -7.40 1.61
N GLN A 4 -11.73 -7.95 0.40
CA GLN A 4 -11.12 -9.26 0.11
C GLN A 4 -9.78 -9.08 -0.60
N ILE A 5 -8.74 -9.70 -0.01
CA ILE A 5 -7.38 -9.76 -0.55
C ILE A 5 -7.00 -11.21 -0.79
N ASN A 6 -6.26 -11.48 -1.86
CA ASN A 6 -5.76 -12.80 -2.19
C ASN A 6 -4.84 -13.32 -1.06
N LYS A 7 -5.05 -14.57 -0.65
CA LYS A 7 -4.25 -15.22 0.40
C LYS A 7 -2.75 -15.18 0.08
N GLY A 8 -2.36 -15.42 -1.17
CA GLY A 8 -0.96 -15.35 -1.61
C GLY A 8 -0.37 -13.94 -1.52
N THR A 9 -1.19 -12.89 -1.60
CA THR A 9 -0.73 -11.51 -1.38
C THR A 9 -0.46 -11.22 0.09
N LEU A 10 -1.28 -11.77 0.99
CA LEU A 10 -1.02 -11.71 2.44
C LEU A 10 0.29 -12.44 2.77
N GLU A 11 0.48 -13.65 2.26
CA GLU A 11 1.68 -14.46 2.48
C GLU A 11 2.97 -13.78 1.96
N LYS A 12 2.89 -13.07 0.82
CA LYS A 12 4.03 -12.30 0.27
C LYS A 12 4.35 -11.03 1.08
N THR A 13 3.45 -10.59 1.95
CA THR A 13 3.58 -9.32 2.69
C THR A 13 4.24 -9.55 4.05
N THR A 14 5.49 -9.99 4.01
CA THR A 14 6.26 -10.45 5.19
C THR A 14 6.92 -9.34 6.02
N LYS A 15 7.01 -8.11 5.51
CA LYS A 15 7.73 -6.99 6.16
C LYS A 15 6.79 -5.93 6.74
N CYS A 16 5.49 -6.19 6.79
CA CYS A 16 4.52 -5.23 7.29
C CYS A 16 4.60 -5.15 8.81
N ASN A 17 4.91 -3.97 9.33
CA ASN A 17 4.99 -3.66 10.77
C ASN A 17 3.72 -2.99 11.31
N LYS A 18 2.63 -3.01 10.53
CA LYS A 18 1.36 -2.33 10.85
C LYS A 18 0.19 -3.30 10.95
N ASP A 19 0.46 -4.60 11.11
CA ASP A 19 -0.53 -5.66 11.25
C ASP A 19 -1.69 -5.59 10.25
N PHE A 20 -1.36 -5.28 8.99
CA PHE A 20 -2.35 -5.12 7.92
C PHE A 20 -3.47 -4.11 8.25
N SER A 21 -3.18 -3.06 9.04
CA SER A 21 -4.16 -2.05 9.47
C SER A 21 -4.97 -1.43 8.33
N CYS A 22 -4.39 -1.38 7.11
CA CYS A 22 -5.08 -0.96 5.89
C CYS A 22 -6.33 -1.77 5.52
N LEU A 23 -6.48 -2.98 6.08
CA LEU A 23 -7.66 -3.84 5.90
C LEU A 23 -8.75 -3.57 6.93
N SER A 24 -8.45 -2.83 8.00
CA SER A 24 -9.40 -2.52 9.09
C SER A 24 -10.49 -1.50 8.72
N GLY A 25 -10.40 -0.90 7.52
CA GLY A 25 -11.34 0.14 7.06
C GLY A 25 -11.00 1.56 7.53
N LYS A 26 -9.99 1.75 8.38
CA LYS A 26 -9.46 3.08 8.74
C LYS A 26 -8.48 3.56 7.66
N MET A 27 -9.02 4.14 6.59
CA MET A 27 -8.23 4.51 5.39
C MET A 27 -7.53 5.87 5.50
N ASN A 28 -7.82 6.64 6.55
CA ASN A 28 -7.38 8.03 6.71
C ASN A 28 -5.84 8.15 6.85
N GLU A 29 -5.17 7.06 7.22
CA GLU A 29 -3.74 7.00 7.47
C GLU A 29 -2.95 6.32 6.34
N LEU A 30 -3.62 5.98 5.23
CA LEU A 30 -2.97 5.35 4.08
C LEU A 30 -2.20 6.38 3.26
N CYS A 31 -1.06 5.95 2.73
CA CYS A 31 -0.41 6.72 1.69
C CYS A 31 -1.33 6.82 0.46
N LYS A 32 -1.51 8.05 -0.04
CA LYS A 32 -2.28 8.34 -1.24
C LYS A 32 -1.46 7.95 -2.45
N VAL A 33 -2.07 7.27 -3.41
CA VAL A 33 -1.43 7.00 -4.70
C VAL A 33 -1.55 8.25 -5.57
N GLU A 34 -0.42 8.80 -5.99
CA GLU A 34 -0.35 9.98 -6.85
C GLU A 34 -0.24 9.60 -8.33
N LEU A 35 0.46 8.50 -8.63
CA LEU A 35 0.62 7.98 -9.98
C LEU A 35 0.65 6.45 -9.95
N ASN A 36 -0.10 5.84 -10.86
CA ASN A 36 -0.08 4.40 -11.12
C ASN A 36 0.37 4.15 -12.55
N VAL A 37 1.37 3.29 -12.74
CA VAL A 37 1.88 2.87 -14.04
C VAL A 37 1.55 1.40 -14.25
N GLU A 38 0.59 1.14 -15.15
CA GLU A 38 0.13 -0.19 -15.56
C GLU A 38 -0.19 -1.15 -14.40
N ASP A 39 -0.73 -0.66 -13.28
CA ASP A 39 -1.04 -1.47 -12.08
C ASP A 39 0.18 -2.17 -11.45
N LYS A 40 1.40 -1.82 -11.89
CA LYS A 40 2.67 -2.42 -11.44
C LYS A 40 3.44 -1.51 -10.49
N ILE A 41 3.45 -0.21 -10.76
CA ILE A 41 4.21 0.79 -9.99
C ILE A 41 3.26 1.85 -9.45
N HIS A 42 3.28 2.03 -8.14
CA HIS A 42 2.44 2.99 -7.43
C HIS A 42 3.33 3.99 -6.74
N PHE A 43 3.37 5.21 -7.26
CA PHE A 43 3.94 6.35 -6.57
C PHE A 43 2.97 6.84 -5.52
N VAL A 44 3.47 7.08 -4.32
CA VAL A 44 2.67 7.40 -3.16
C VAL A 44 3.20 8.59 -2.40
N ASN A 45 2.27 9.32 -1.81
CA ASN A 45 2.53 10.36 -0.84
C ASN A 45 1.92 9.95 0.50
N CYS A 46 2.79 9.74 1.47
CA CYS A 46 2.43 9.25 2.79
C CYS A 46 2.18 10.42 3.72
N VAL A 47 0.96 10.54 4.23
CA VAL A 47 0.59 11.57 5.21
C VAL A 47 1.30 11.33 6.55
N THR A 48 1.60 10.06 6.88
CA THR A 48 2.23 9.70 8.15
C THR A 48 3.76 9.66 8.03
N THR A 49 4.43 10.11 9.09
CA THR A 49 5.90 10.02 9.23
C THR A 49 6.36 8.64 9.70
N GLU A 50 5.43 7.74 10.02
CA GLU A 50 5.78 6.42 10.51
C GLU A 50 6.60 5.63 9.49
N PRO A 51 7.62 4.89 9.94
CA PRO A 51 8.42 4.05 9.07
C PRO A 51 7.57 2.93 8.46
N CYS A 52 7.79 2.68 7.17
CA CYS A 52 7.17 1.59 6.42
C CYS A 52 8.24 0.88 5.59
N ASN A 53 8.45 -0.41 5.85
CA ASN A 53 9.48 -1.22 5.18
C ASN A 53 9.21 -1.47 3.69
N TYR A 54 8.02 -1.11 3.21
CA TYR A 54 7.64 -1.20 1.81
C TYR A 54 7.66 0.15 1.08
N LYS A 55 8.06 1.23 1.76
CA LYS A 55 8.20 2.55 1.15
C LYS A 55 9.63 2.69 0.62
N MET A 56 9.77 2.73 -0.70
CA MET A 56 11.07 2.91 -1.36
C MET A 56 11.20 4.36 -1.87
N PRO A 57 12.26 5.11 -1.54
CA PRO A 57 12.50 6.43 -2.12
C PRO A 57 12.82 6.33 -3.62
N PHE A 58 12.32 7.26 -4.42
CA PHE A 58 12.61 7.38 -5.85
C PHE A 58 12.59 8.85 -6.28
N GLY A 59 13.78 9.44 -6.47
CA GLY A 59 13.92 10.88 -6.73
C GLY A 59 13.29 11.70 -5.60
N TYR A 60 12.32 12.55 -5.94
CA TYR A 60 11.57 13.38 -4.99
C TYR A 60 10.26 12.74 -4.49
N SER A 61 9.99 11.48 -4.83
CA SER A 61 8.76 10.77 -4.47
C SER A 61 9.08 9.42 -3.81
N PHE A 62 8.04 8.65 -3.50
CA PHE A 62 8.14 7.30 -2.95
C PHE A 62 7.34 6.31 -3.79
N VAL A 63 7.88 5.12 -3.94
CA VAL A 63 7.19 3.98 -4.56
C VAL A 63 6.74 3.02 -3.46
N CYS A 64 5.47 2.64 -3.49
CA CYS A 64 4.94 1.60 -2.62
C CYS A 64 5.27 0.22 -3.19
N GLN A 65 5.92 -0.62 -2.39
CA GLN A 65 6.23 -2.01 -2.70
C GLN A 65 5.35 -3.02 -1.96
N CYS A 66 4.42 -2.56 -1.13
CA CYS A 66 3.59 -3.42 -0.29
C CYS A 66 2.61 -4.21 -1.18
N PRO A 67 2.68 -5.55 -1.22
CA PRO A 67 1.79 -6.34 -2.07
C PRO A 67 0.32 -6.08 -1.76
N VAL A 68 -0.05 -6.04 -0.47
CA VAL A 68 -1.43 -5.75 -0.05
C VAL A 68 -1.88 -4.37 -0.50
N ARG A 69 -1.05 -3.32 -0.37
CA ARG A 69 -1.47 -1.98 -0.80
C ARG A 69 -1.62 -1.87 -2.31
N LYS A 70 -0.75 -2.52 -3.08
CA LYS A 70 -0.90 -2.57 -4.55
C LYS A 70 -2.21 -3.25 -4.93
N GLU A 71 -2.52 -4.40 -4.32
CA GLU A 71 -3.77 -5.10 -4.61
C GLU A 71 -5.00 -4.29 -4.21
N LEU A 72 -4.98 -3.65 -3.03
CA LEU A 72 -6.04 -2.75 -2.58
C LEU A 72 -6.33 -1.63 -3.58
N PHE A 73 -5.27 -0.95 -4.05
CA PHE A 73 -5.44 0.14 -5.00
C PHE A 73 -5.89 -0.37 -6.36
N ASN A 74 -5.30 -1.45 -6.86
CA ASN A 74 -5.65 -1.99 -8.18
C ASN A 74 -7.12 -2.42 -8.24
N ARG A 75 -7.62 -3.06 -7.18
CA ARG A 75 -9.01 -3.58 -7.12
C ARG A 75 -10.04 -2.55 -6.73
N TYR A 76 -9.74 -1.71 -5.73
CA TYR A 76 -10.73 -0.87 -5.07
C TYR A 76 -10.43 0.63 -5.16
N LYS A 77 -9.30 1.02 -5.76
CA LYS A 77 -8.80 2.41 -5.82
C LYS A 77 -8.64 3.05 -4.43
N ILE A 78 -8.44 2.20 -3.42
CA ILE A 78 -8.08 2.55 -2.04
C ILE A 78 -6.58 2.75 -1.97
#